data_AF-A0A7E4ZVN5-F1
#
_entry.id   AF-A0A7E4ZVN5-F1
#
_cell.length_a   1.000
_cell.length_b   1.000
_cell.length_c   1.000
_cell.angle_alpha   90.00
_cell.angle_beta   90.00
_cell.angle_gamma   90.00
#
_symmetry.space_group_name_H-M   'P 1'
#
loop_
_entity.id
_entity.type
_entity.pdbx_description
1 polymer ?
#
loop_
_entity_poly.entity_id
_entity_poly.type
_entity_poly.pdbx_seq_one_letter_code
_entity_poly.pdbx_strand_id
1 'polypeptide(L)'
;MFRGEVIVLFLGVCALASGWGRHWQSSGAYGVMTCNGVPVSNVLVKLYDHDTFTPDDKMAETKTDANGRFQLAGKAKEWTTINPRLNVYHDCNDRLPCQRKFTIKIDSRYVNDGEQATKLYPAGTMELSGKYPGEKRDCIH
;
A
#
# COMPACT_ATOMS: atom_id res chain seq x y z
N MET A 1 10.91 -65.42 -29.60
CA MET A 1 10.80 -65.79 -28.18
C MET A 1 11.10 -64.53 -27.37
N PHE A 2 10.08 -64.04 -26.67
CA PHE A 2 10.06 -62.77 -25.95
C PHE A 2 11.08 -62.74 -24.81
N ARG A 3 11.65 -61.55 -24.57
CA ARG A 3 11.76 -60.95 -23.23
C ARG A 3 12.20 -59.49 -23.38
N GLY A 4 11.20 -58.60 -23.42
CA GLY A 4 11.42 -57.16 -23.34
C GLY A 4 11.84 -56.80 -21.92
N GLU A 5 12.93 -56.06 -21.81
CA GLU A 5 13.29 -55.39 -20.57
C GLU A 5 12.55 -54.06 -20.51
N VAL A 6 11.68 -53.94 -19.52
CA VAL A 6 10.94 -52.71 -19.22
C VAL A 6 11.95 -51.72 -18.64
N ILE A 7 12.41 -50.78 -19.46
CA ILE A 7 13.15 -49.61 -18.97
C ILE A 7 12.15 -48.70 -18.27
N VAL A 8 12.10 -48.78 -16.94
CA VAL A 8 11.37 -47.81 -16.11
C VAL A 8 12.22 -46.54 -16.05
N LEU A 9 11.99 -45.64 -17.01
CA LEU A 9 12.47 -44.26 -16.92
C LEU A 9 11.71 -43.57 -15.78
N PHE A 10 12.33 -43.45 -14.62
CA PHE A 10 11.91 -42.47 -13.63
C PHE A 10 12.12 -41.09 -14.25
N LEU A 11 11.08 -40.56 -14.90
CA LEU A 11 10.97 -39.14 -15.21
C LEU A 11 11.02 -38.42 -13.87
N GLY A 12 12.21 -37.96 -13.49
CA GLY A 12 12.37 -37.01 -12.41
C GLY A 12 11.56 -35.78 -12.77
N VAL A 13 10.34 -35.71 -12.23
CA VAL A 13 9.56 -34.47 -12.19
C VAL A 13 10.35 -33.58 -11.25
N CYS A 14 11.33 -32.87 -11.79
CA CYS A 14 11.89 -31.71 -11.13
C CYS A 14 10.74 -30.73 -11.05
N ALA A 15 10.03 -30.74 -9.92
CA ALA A 15 9.03 -29.75 -9.60
C ALA A 15 9.75 -28.41 -9.59
N LEU A 16 9.75 -27.74 -10.74
CA LEU A 16 9.89 -26.30 -10.79
C LEU A 16 8.67 -25.80 -10.03
N ALA A 17 8.82 -25.67 -8.71
CA ALA A 17 7.87 -25.00 -7.84
C ALA A 17 7.92 -23.50 -8.15
N SER A 18 7.63 -23.16 -9.40
CA SER A 18 7.53 -21.80 -9.88
C SER A 18 6.15 -21.30 -9.49
N GLY A 19 6.09 -20.66 -8.33
CA GLY A 19 5.14 -19.55 -8.11
C GLY A 19 3.73 -19.90 -7.68
N TRP A 20 3.53 -20.92 -6.85
CA TRP A 20 2.24 -21.13 -6.17
C TRP A 20 2.36 -20.78 -4.68
N GLY A 21 2.90 -19.60 -4.39
CA GLY A 21 2.99 -19.08 -3.03
C GLY A 21 2.87 -17.57 -3.01
N ARG A 22 2.36 -17.02 -1.91
CA ARG A 22 2.39 -15.58 -1.65
C ARG A 22 3.83 -15.06 -1.80
N HIS A 23 4.00 -13.97 -2.52
CA HIS A 23 5.29 -13.31 -2.70
C HIS A 23 5.23 -11.88 -2.16
N TRP A 24 6.38 -11.34 -1.77
CA TRP A 24 6.45 -9.97 -1.30
C TRP A 24 6.27 -9.02 -2.47
N GLN A 25 5.42 -8.02 -2.26
CA GLN A 25 5.28 -6.86 -3.11
C GLN A 25 5.35 -5.62 -2.25
N SER A 26 5.75 -4.52 -2.84
CA SER A 26 5.95 -3.26 -2.13
C SER A 26 5.47 -2.06 -2.95
N SER A 27 5.08 -1.03 -2.21
CA SER A 27 4.66 0.26 -2.76
C SER A 27 4.93 1.35 -1.73
N GLY A 28 4.78 2.60 -2.15
CA GLY A 28 4.93 3.74 -1.26
C GLY A 28 4.50 5.03 -1.92
N ALA A 29 4.50 6.10 -1.13
CA ALA A 29 4.08 7.43 -1.56
C ALA A 29 4.88 8.51 -0.86
N TYR A 30 4.91 9.69 -1.47
CA TYR A 30 5.44 10.90 -0.86
C TYR A 30 4.66 12.12 -1.34
N GLY A 31 4.71 13.20 -0.57
CA GLY A 31 4.05 14.45 -0.92
C GLY A 31 4.17 15.50 0.17
N VAL A 32 3.38 16.56 0.02
CA VAL A 32 3.29 17.69 0.95
C VAL A 32 1.82 17.93 1.29
N MET A 33 1.53 18.28 2.54
CA MET A 33 0.19 18.64 2.98
C MET A 33 0.14 20.09 3.44
N THR A 34 -0.90 20.80 3.02
CA THR A 34 -1.19 22.16 3.44
C THR A 34 -2.59 22.26 4.06
N CYS A 35 -2.77 23.27 4.90
CA CYS A 35 -4.06 23.65 5.46
C CYS A 35 -4.19 25.17 5.29
N ASN A 36 -5.13 25.60 4.45
CA ASN A 36 -5.31 27.00 4.04
C ASN A 36 -4.02 27.59 3.43
N GLY A 37 -3.32 26.80 2.59
CA GLY A 37 -2.08 27.22 1.93
C GLY A 37 -0.82 27.16 2.80
N VAL A 38 -0.92 26.82 4.09
CA VAL A 38 0.22 26.71 5.02
C VAL A 38 0.59 25.24 5.21
N PRO A 39 1.88 24.84 5.15
CA PRO A 39 2.29 23.47 5.45
C PRO A 39 1.83 23.01 6.83
N VAL A 40 1.33 21.78 6.93
CA VAL A 40 0.78 21.24 8.18
C VAL A 40 1.53 19.99 8.65
N SER A 41 2.06 20.07 9.86
CA SER A 41 2.79 18.97 10.52
C SER A 41 1.88 18.00 11.26
N ASN A 42 2.39 16.80 11.56
CA ASN A 42 1.75 15.80 12.40
C ASN A 42 0.42 15.25 11.83
N VAL A 43 0.18 15.40 10.53
CA VAL A 43 -0.93 14.72 9.82
C VAL A 43 -0.57 13.25 9.66
N LEU A 44 -1.45 12.36 10.10
CA LEU A 44 -1.21 10.91 10.06
C LEU A 44 -1.50 10.36 8.66
N VAL A 45 -0.55 9.59 8.14
CA VAL A 45 -0.63 8.98 6.82
C VAL A 45 -0.36 7.49 6.93
N LYS A 46 -1.25 6.67 6.38
CA LYS A 46 -1.13 5.22 6.42
C LYS A 46 -1.23 4.63 5.03
N LEU A 47 -0.36 3.65 4.76
CA LEU A 47 -0.38 2.85 3.55
C LEU A 47 -0.99 1.49 3.90
N TYR A 48 -2.02 1.12 3.17
CA TYR A 48 -2.70 -0.16 3.29
C TYR A 48 -2.67 -0.90 1.97
N ASP A 49 -2.64 -2.22 2.05
CA ASP A 49 -3.11 -3.07 0.96
C ASP A 49 -4.62 -3.28 1.13
N HIS A 50 -5.38 -3.10 0.06
CA HIS A 50 -6.82 -3.28 0.10
C HIS A 50 -7.24 -4.63 -0.45
N ASP A 51 -7.82 -5.45 0.41
CA ASP A 51 -8.32 -6.76 0.06
C ASP A 51 -9.84 -6.76 -0.14
N THR A 52 -10.29 -7.64 -1.03
CA THR A 52 -11.73 -7.82 -1.29
C THR A 52 -12.42 -8.70 -0.24
N PHE A 53 -11.68 -9.66 0.36
CA PHE A 53 -12.26 -10.69 1.22
C PHE A 53 -11.62 -10.77 2.61
N THR A 54 -10.54 -10.02 2.85
CA THR A 54 -9.83 -9.95 4.14
C THR A 54 -9.79 -8.51 4.64
N PRO A 55 -9.56 -8.27 5.94
CA PRO A 55 -9.26 -6.95 6.45
C PRO A 55 -8.03 -6.36 5.73
N ASP A 56 -8.06 -5.06 5.43
CA ASP A 56 -6.95 -4.35 4.79
C ASP A 56 -5.66 -4.48 5.63
N ASP A 57 -4.58 -4.91 5.00
CA ASP A 57 -3.28 -5.07 5.66
C ASP A 57 -2.55 -3.72 5.77
N LYS A 58 -2.24 -3.29 7.00
CA LYS A 58 -1.43 -2.09 7.21
C LYS A 58 0.02 -2.34 6.80
N MET A 59 0.46 -1.71 5.72
CA MET A 59 1.81 -1.85 5.19
C MET A 59 2.81 -0.91 5.87
N ALA A 60 2.42 0.35 6.11
CA ALA A 60 3.27 1.37 6.72
C ALA A 60 2.46 2.54 7.28
N GLU A 61 3.07 3.33 8.15
CA GLU A 61 2.52 4.61 8.61
C GLU A 61 3.63 5.65 8.82
N THR A 62 3.27 6.92 8.68
CA THR A 62 4.14 8.06 8.95
C THR A 62 3.31 9.27 9.37
N LYS A 63 3.99 10.36 9.73
CA LYS A 63 3.35 11.66 9.92
C LYS A 63 4.08 12.73 9.12
N THR A 64 3.36 13.78 8.73
CA THR A 64 3.99 14.93 8.08
C THR A 64 4.98 15.64 9.00
N ASP A 65 6.11 16.08 8.45
CA ASP A 65 7.12 16.86 9.16
C ASP A 65 6.71 18.34 9.32
N ALA A 66 7.60 19.16 9.90
CA ALA A 66 7.37 20.60 10.10
C ALA A 66 7.13 21.38 8.79
N ASN A 67 7.55 20.86 7.64
CA ASN A 67 7.33 21.43 6.31
C ASN A 67 6.15 20.77 5.60
N GLY A 68 5.31 20.01 6.30
CA GLY A 68 4.17 19.30 5.75
C GLY A 68 4.53 18.10 4.88
N ARG A 69 5.81 17.70 4.82
CA ARG A 69 6.26 16.61 3.95
C ARG A 69 6.02 15.26 4.59
N PHE A 70 5.62 14.28 3.79
CA PHE A 70 5.59 12.88 4.19
C PHE A 70 6.25 12.00 3.14
N GLN A 71 6.79 10.88 3.59
CA GLN A 71 7.23 9.78 2.75
C GLN A 71 7.06 8.48 3.54
N LEU A 72 6.48 7.46 2.91
CA LEU A 72 6.34 6.12 3.48
C LEU A 72 6.39 5.08 2.38
N ALA A 73 6.90 3.91 2.72
CA ALA A 73 6.88 2.72 1.88
C ALA A 73 6.66 1.51 2.77
N GLY A 74 5.98 0.50 2.24
CA GLY A 74 5.69 -0.73 2.94
C GLY A 74 5.59 -1.91 1.98
N LYS A 75 5.33 -3.08 2.55
CA LYS A 75 5.23 -4.34 1.80
C LYS A 75 4.09 -5.19 2.34
N ALA A 76 3.53 -6.01 1.47
CA ALA A 76 2.56 -7.05 1.80
C ALA A 76 2.93 -8.34 1.07
N LYS A 77 2.47 -9.49 1.59
CA LYS A 77 2.80 -10.80 1.04
C LYS A 77 1.55 -11.41 0.41
N GLU A 78 1.37 -11.21 -0.89
CA GLU A 78 0.13 -11.53 -1.59
C GLU A 78 0.30 -12.52 -2.73
N TRP A 79 -0.81 -13.16 -3.10
CA TRP A 79 -0.87 -14.04 -4.28
C TRP A 79 -1.02 -13.25 -5.58
N THR A 80 -1.82 -12.17 -5.52
CA THR A 80 -2.11 -11.27 -6.63
C THR A 80 -1.45 -9.92 -6.41
N THR A 81 -1.50 -9.04 -7.41
CA THR A 81 -0.99 -7.68 -7.26
C THR A 81 -1.69 -6.96 -6.10
N ILE A 82 -0.91 -6.36 -5.21
CA ILE A 82 -1.42 -5.56 -4.09
C ILE A 82 -2.18 -4.33 -4.61
N ASN A 83 -3.18 -3.86 -3.85
CA ASN A 83 -4.01 -2.70 -4.17
C ASN A 83 -3.74 -1.54 -3.19
N PRO A 84 -2.58 -0.87 -3.31
CA PRO A 84 -2.15 0.11 -2.32
C PRO A 84 -3.09 1.32 -2.21
N ARG A 85 -3.40 1.70 -0.97
CA ARG A 85 -4.23 2.85 -0.61
C ARG A 85 -3.54 3.73 0.42
N LEU A 86 -3.54 5.03 0.15
CA LEU A 86 -3.04 6.06 1.06
C LEU A 86 -4.20 6.66 1.84
N ASN A 87 -4.27 6.38 3.13
CA ASN A 87 -5.24 6.98 4.05
C ASN A 87 -4.60 8.19 4.73
N VAL A 88 -5.26 9.34 4.65
CA VAL A 88 -4.83 10.60 5.26
C VAL A 88 -5.82 10.98 6.35
N TYR A 89 -5.32 11.23 7.55
CA TYR A 89 -6.11 11.56 8.74
C TYR A 89 -5.71 12.94 9.27
N HIS A 90 -6.64 13.89 9.26
CA HIS A 90 -6.35 15.29 9.55
C HIS A 90 -7.48 16.01 10.28
N ASP A 91 -7.11 17.11 10.93
CA ASP A 91 -8.02 18.00 11.67
C ASP A 91 -8.00 19.44 11.11
N CYS A 92 -7.54 19.63 9.87
CA CYS A 92 -7.55 20.94 9.22
C CYS A 92 -8.97 21.53 9.19
N ASN A 93 -9.11 22.72 9.77
CA ASN A 93 -10.39 23.41 9.99
C ASN A 93 -11.46 22.55 10.70
N ASP A 94 -11.03 21.60 11.54
CA ASP A 94 -11.90 20.67 12.25
C ASP A 94 -11.62 20.69 13.76
N ARG A 95 -12.69 20.72 14.57
CA ARG A 95 -12.62 20.73 16.03
C ARG A 95 -13.45 19.62 16.67
N LEU A 96 -14.02 18.74 15.84
CA LEU A 96 -14.83 17.63 16.29
C LEU A 96 -13.92 16.46 16.72
N PRO A 97 -14.40 15.58 17.62
CA PRO A 97 -13.65 14.38 17.99
C PRO A 97 -13.39 13.49 16.76
N CYS A 98 -12.33 12.68 16.82
CA CYS A 98 -11.86 11.83 15.71
C CYS A 98 -11.35 12.63 14.52
N GLN A 99 -10.64 12.01 13.58
CA GLN A 99 -10.03 12.75 12.48
C GLN A 99 -10.86 12.63 11.19
N ARG A 100 -10.83 13.67 10.35
CA ARG A 100 -11.30 13.57 8.96
C ARG A 100 -10.35 12.63 8.22
N LYS A 101 -10.91 11.71 7.44
CA LYS A 101 -10.18 10.69 6.71
C LYS A 101 -10.63 10.63 5.27
N PHE A 102 -9.67 10.72 4.35
CA PHE A 102 -9.89 10.37 2.95
C PHE A 102 -8.83 9.39 2.46
N THR A 103 -9.11 8.76 1.33
CA THR A 103 -8.29 7.69 0.77
C THR A 103 -7.95 7.99 -0.68
N ILE A 104 -6.66 7.84 -1.02
CA ILE A 104 -6.17 7.89 -2.40
C ILE A 104 -5.81 6.47 -2.82
N LYS A 105 -6.31 6.04 -3.98
CA LYS A 105 -5.87 4.79 -4.60
C LYS A 105 -4.54 5.03 -5.30
N ILE A 106 -3.54 4.21 -5.01
CA ILE A 106 -2.26 4.24 -5.70
C ILE A 106 -2.34 3.26 -6.87
N ASP A 107 -1.99 3.74 -8.06
CA ASP A 107 -1.99 2.94 -9.28
C ASP A 107 -0.96 1.80 -9.19
N SER A 108 -1.30 0.62 -9.71
CA SER A 108 -0.45 -0.58 -9.65
C SER A 108 0.90 -0.39 -10.36
N ARG A 109 1.07 0.62 -11.22
CA ARG A 109 2.39 0.99 -11.78
C ARG A 109 3.41 1.50 -10.76
N TYR A 110 2.99 1.70 -9.51
CA TYR A 110 3.84 2.03 -8.36
C TYR A 110 3.99 0.84 -7.39
N VAL A 111 3.61 -0.36 -7.84
CA VAL A 111 3.87 -1.62 -7.15
C VAL A 111 5.04 -2.31 -7.83
N ASN A 112 5.93 -2.91 -7.04
CA ASN A 112 6.95 -3.82 -7.55
C ASN A 112 7.07 -5.06 -6.67
N ASP A 113 7.56 -6.14 -7.27
CA ASP A 113 7.94 -7.35 -6.55
C ASP A 113 9.12 -7.09 -5.62
N GLY A 114 9.13 -7.80 -4.51
CA GLY A 114 10.13 -7.71 -3.45
C GLY A 114 9.71 -6.83 -2.28
N GLU A 115 10.60 -6.77 -1.29
CA GLU A 115 10.32 -6.17 0.01
C GLU A 115 10.54 -4.65 0.05
N GLN A 116 11.17 -4.08 -0.97
CA GLN A 116 11.54 -2.67 -1.02
C GLN A 116 10.88 -1.98 -2.21
N ALA A 117 10.17 -0.88 -1.94
CA ALA A 117 9.55 -0.07 -2.96
C ALA A 117 10.63 0.66 -3.76
N THR A 118 10.73 0.34 -5.06
CA THR A 118 11.67 0.95 -6.00
C THR A 118 11.13 2.23 -6.61
N LYS A 119 9.80 2.41 -6.60
CA LYS A 119 9.12 3.58 -7.13
C LYS A 119 8.03 4.02 -6.16
N LEU A 120 8.01 5.31 -5.86
CA LEU A 120 7.02 5.91 -4.97
C LEU A 120 6.01 6.74 -5.77
N TYR A 121 4.74 6.65 -5.38
CA TYR A 121 3.66 7.49 -5.90
C TYR A 121 3.85 8.95 -5.48
N PRO A 122 4.00 9.89 -6.43
CA PRO A 122 4.07 11.31 -6.12
C PRO A 122 2.65 11.85 -5.89
N ALA A 123 2.24 11.98 -4.62
CA ALA A 123 0.94 12.54 -4.26
C ALA A 123 0.85 14.05 -4.51
N GLY A 124 1.98 14.72 -4.74
CA GLY A 124 2.05 16.17 -4.93
C GLY A 124 1.76 16.94 -3.64
N THR A 125 1.22 18.14 -3.79
CA THR A 125 0.76 18.98 -2.68
C THR A 125 -0.75 18.80 -2.50
N MET A 126 -1.18 18.47 -1.29
CA MET A 126 -2.59 18.23 -0.95
C MET A 126 -3.10 19.31 0.02
N GLU A 127 -4.15 20.02 -0.38
CA GLU A 127 -4.79 21.08 0.41
C GLU A 127 -5.95 20.51 1.23
N LEU A 128 -5.78 20.47 2.55
CA LEU A 128 -6.67 19.80 3.51
C LEU A 128 -7.84 20.65 4.02
N SER A 129 -7.89 21.95 3.69
CA SER A 129 -9.01 22.82 4.07
C SER A 129 -10.30 22.47 3.35
N GLY A 130 -10.20 21.98 2.10
CA GLY A 130 -11.33 21.47 1.32
C GLY A 130 -11.79 20.08 1.78
N LYS A 131 -12.92 19.62 1.25
CA LYS A 131 -13.42 18.26 1.46
C LYS A 131 -13.07 17.38 0.27
N TYR A 132 -12.42 16.24 0.53
CA TYR A 132 -12.10 15.26 -0.50
C TYR A 132 -13.29 14.33 -0.80
N PRO A 133 -13.40 13.78 -2.03
CA PRO A 133 -14.41 12.79 -2.36
C PRO A 133 -14.32 11.55 -1.46
N GLY A 134 -15.46 11.10 -0.93
CA GLY A 134 -15.52 9.92 -0.06
C GLY A 134 -14.93 10.12 1.33
N GLU A 135 -14.59 11.36 1.71
CA GLU A 135 -14.08 11.68 3.03
C GLU A 135 -15.11 11.37 4.13
N LYS A 136 -14.64 10.72 5.19
CA LYS A 136 -15.41 10.28 6.36
C LYS A 136 -14.69 10.73 7.63
N ARG A 137 -15.24 10.37 8.79
CA ARG A 137 -14.60 10.54 10.09
C ARG A 137 -14.18 9.18 10.63
N ASP A 138 -12.97 9.10 11.17
CA ASP A 138 -12.40 7.85 11.69
C ASP A 138 -11.80 8.08 13.08
N CYS A 139 -12.29 7.30 14.05
CA CYS A 139 -11.91 7.36 15.46
C CYS A 139 -10.94 6.25 15.86
N ILE A 140 -10.72 5.27 14.97
CA ILE A 140 -9.99 4.04 15.26
C ILE A 140 -8.97 3.86 14.15
N HIS A 141 -7.78 4.42 14.37
CA HIS A 141 -6.69 4.36 13.41
C HIS A 141 -5.46 3.70 14.02
#